data_AF-A0A2B4SC06-F1
#
_entry.id   AF-A0A2B4SC06-F1
#
_cell.length_a   1.000
_cell.length_b   1.000
_cell.length_c   1.000
_cell.angle_alpha   90.00
_cell.angle_beta   90.00
_cell.angle_gamma   90.00
#
_symmetry.space_group_name_H-M   'P 1'
#
loop_
_entity.id
_entity.type
_entity.pdbx_description
1 polymer ?
#
loop_
_entity_poly.entity_id
_entity_poly.type
_entity_poly.pdbx_seq_one_letter_code
_entity_poly.pdbx_strand_id
1 'polypeptide(L)'
;MVTPIRTLGIGDDLIVLLISLVDYTLKIRNRYVQAASNDLRQVSSSTEPQEGDAESKSVKAVDREIEGLLNATKRQSEELELEDEDEIQETSTEESQVQYDELSCTPQKSIAFLKTHKTGSSTLTNILNRYADLRELSIALPREHLYRFGWPGYFSWRSVDMFRLNGQPAHILCNHARYYRPAMDIVMQSDTKYITILRDPANQFESTFNYMELYRDLNLAKFSNPMEVFLKNPYGHLQNLTKRVRSLPESMNLVRNGMFFDLGFSSLMGSRKDSELHNAIANIEKEFSLVLIMEYFDESLVLLKREFCWDLDDVIYIKQNQRKYGNNTSHKNISARLKHRIRNWNRADALLYKHFNKTFWEKVKQHGRGFYQDLAELKRKNLEMYRDCVSPEEVTETAFRLSGKIRGFKLNDGVSRFNRYLCEKLLTNEIDYINYFRRKLNPHSEYQKQLRAAGKAPYTPGENSISERIRAFQSKQVQINAGNPVPKPKP
;
A
#
# COMPACT_ATOMS: atom_id res chain seq x y z
N MET A 1 -25.43 -28.46 -60.08
CA MET A 1 -24.42 -27.40 -59.89
C MET A 1 -24.29 -27.11 -58.40
N VAL A 2 -23.06 -27.18 -57.87
CA VAL A 2 -22.56 -26.59 -56.61
C VAL A 2 -22.83 -27.31 -55.26
N THR A 3 -21.86 -28.17 -54.91
CA THR A 3 -21.15 -28.44 -53.62
C THR A 3 -21.84 -28.48 -52.23
N PRO A 4 -21.43 -29.44 -51.35
CA PRO A 4 -21.76 -29.48 -49.92
C PRO A 4 -20.73 -28.73 -49.05
N ILE A 5 -21.17 -28.08 -47.97
CA ILE A 5 -20.29 -27.50 -46.95
C ILE A 5 -20.05 -28.52 -45.84
N ARG A 6 -18.75 -28.71 -45.54
CA ARG A 6 -18.17 -29.62 -44.55
C ARG A 6 -18.63 -29.32 -43.12
N THR A 7 -18.91 -30.40 -42.40
CA THR A 7 -18.90 -30.50 -40.95
C THR A 7 -17.51 -30.18 -40.39
N LEU A 8 -17.44 -29.28 -39.40
CA LEU A 8 -16.28 -29.10 -38.53
C LEU A 8 -16.61 -29.79 -37.20
N GLY A 9 -16.00 -30.95 -36.98
CA GLY A 9 -16.05 -31.66 -35.71
C GLY A 9 -15.33 -30.87 -34.63
N ILE A 10 -16.10 -30.42 -33.63
CA ILE A 10 -15.57 -30.06 -32.31
C ILE A 10 -15.55 -31.39 -31.55
N GLY A 11 -14.34 -31.86 -31.25
CA GLY A 11 -14.10 -33.22 -30.74
C GLY A 11 -14.85 -33.50 -29.44
N ASP A 12 -15.38 -34.71 -29.36
CA ASP A 12 -16.07 -35.31 -28.22
C ASP A 12 -15.23 -35.24 -26.92
N ASP A 13 -13.92 -35.02 -27.01
CA ASP A 13 -12.99 -34.85 -25.87
C ASP A 13 -13.29 -33.61 -25.00
N LEU A 14 -13.81 -32.52 -25.55
CA LEU A 14 -14.09 -31.30 -24.78
C LEU A 14 -15.36 -31.42 -23.94
N ILE A 15 -16.34 -32.18 -24.43
CA ILE A 15 -17.60 -32.48 -23.73
C ILE A 15 -17.34 -33.51 -22.62
N VAL A 16 -16.48 -34.51 -22.86
CA VAL A 16 -16.06 -35.47 -21.84
C VAL A 16 -15.24 -34.80 -20.72
N LEU A 17 -14.43 -33.78 -21.03
CA LEU A 17 -13.70 -33.00 -20.01
C LEU A 17 -14.63 -32.13 -19.16
N LEU A 18 -15.63 -31.49 -19.76
CA LEU A 18 -16.60 -30.66 -19.04
C LEU A 18 -17.54 -31.50 -18.16
N ILE A 19 -17.98 -32.67 -18.63
CA ILE A 19 -18.78 -33.61 -17.83
C ILE A 19 -17.94 -34.17 -16.68
N SER A 20 -16.67 -34.50 -16.90
CA SER A 20 -15.76 -34.95 -15.83
C SER A 20 -15.48 -33.88 -14.78
N LEU A 21 -15.42 -32.59 -15.16
CA LEU A 21 -15.24 -31.47 -14.22
C LEU A 21 -16.49 -31.20 -13.37
N VAL A 22 -17.69 -31.40 -13.94
CA VAL A 22 -18.95 -31.26 -13.21
C VAL A 22 -19.17 -32.45 -12.25
N ASP A 23 -18.84 -33.68 -12.66
CA ASP A 23 -18.89 -34.85 -11.76
C ASP A 23 -17.82 -34.81 -10.65
N TYR A 24 -16.65 -34.22 -10.94
CA TYR A 24 -15.58 -34.04 -9.95
C TYR A 24 -15.96 -32.98 -8.90
N THR A 25 -16.59 -31.87 -9.31
CA THR A 25 -17.06 -30.82 -8.38
C THR A 25 -18.23 -31.28 -7.52
N LEU A 26 -19.15 -32.11 -8.05
CA LEU A 26 -20.22 -32.76 -7.28
C LEU A 26 -19.67 -33.79 -6.27
N LYS A 27 -18.63 -34.55 -6.63
CA LYS A 27 -17.93 -35.46 -5.69
C LYS A 27 -17.20 -34.72 -4.56
N ILE A 28 -16.64 -33.54 -4.82
CA ILE A 28 -15.97 -32.72 -3.79
C ILE A 28 -16.99 -32.15 -2.80
N ARG A 29 -18.15 -31.68 -3.28
CA ARG A 29 -19.22 -31.16 -2.41
C ARG A 29 -19.76 -32.25 -1.47
N ASN A 30 -19.94 -33.48 -1.95
CA ASN A 30 -20.42 -34.59 -1.11
C ASN A 30 -19.36 -35.10 -0.09
N ARG A 31 -18.06 -35.00 -0.39
CA ARG A 31 -17.00 -35.35 0.58
C ARG A 31 -16.87 -34.34 1.71
N TYR A 32 -17.07 -33.05 1.44
CA TYR A 32 -17.07 -32.01 2.48
C TYR A 32 -18.25 -32.14 3.45
N VAL A 33 -19.43 -32.53 2.96
CA VAL A 33 -20.62 -32.75 3.80
C VAL A 33 -20.47 -34.02 4.67
N GLN A 34 -19.82 -35.07 4.19
CA GLN A 34 -19.53 -36.26 4.99
C GLN A 34 -18.41 -36.06 6.03
N ALA A 35 -17.39 -35.25 5.73
CA ALA A 35 -16.32 -34.93 6.68
C ALA A 35 -16.84 -34.10 7.86
N ALA A 36 -17.67 -33.09 7.60
CA ALA A 36 -18.31 -32.27 8.64
C ALA A 36 -19.25 -33.07 9.57
N SER A 37 -19.82 -34.17 9.08
CA SER A 37 -20.70 -35.05 9.89
C SER A 37 -19.94 -36.08 10.73
N ASN A 38 -18.68 -36.37 10.42
CA ASN A 38 -17.85 -37.32 11.17
C ASN A 38 -17.09 -36.65 12.34
N ASP A 39 -16.71 -35.37 12.20
CA ASP A 39 -16.05 -34.60 13.27
C ASP A 39 -16.98 -34.28 14.46
N LEU A 40 -18.30 -34.31 14.25
CA LEU A 40 -19.30 -34.16 15.33
C LEU A 40 -19.51 -35.45 16.15
N ARG A 41 -18.91 -36.59 15.77
CA ARG A 41 -19.09 -37.88 16.47
C ARG A 41 -17.89 -38.37 17.28
N GLN A 42 -16.74 -37.70 17.23
CA GLN A 42 -15.53 -38.16 17.93
C GLN A 42 -15.18 -37.41 19.23
N VAL A 43 -15.99 -36.43 19.65
CA VAL A 43 -15.81 -35.77 20.96
C VAL A 43 -16.56 -36.54 22.07
N SER A 44 -16.13 -37.77 22.36
CA SER A 44 -16.43 -38.45 23.62
C SER A 44 -15.46 -39.59 23.88
N SER A 45 -14.85 -39.61 25.07
CA SER A 45 -13.82 -40.52 25.60
C SER A 45 -12.38 -40.22 25.14
N SER A 46 -11.32 -40.21 25.97
CA SER A 46 -11.14 -40.38 27.42
C SER A 46 -9.65 -40.22 27.75
N THR A 47 -9.36 -39.64 28.93
CA THR A 47 -8.24 -39.88 29.90
C THR A 47 -6.74 -39.64 29.58
N GLU A 48 -6.16 -38.86 30.50
CA GLU A 48 -4.76 -38.55 30.86
C GLU A 48 -3.94 -39.76 31.40
N PRO A 49 -2.58 -39.73 31.48
CA PRO A 49 -1.84 -38.97 32.52
C PRO A 49 -0.47 -38.32 32.15
N GLN A 50 0.04 -37.59 33.15
CA GLN A 50 1.02 -36.46 33.23
C GLN A 50 2.54 -36.77 33.08
N GLU A 51 3.32 -35.74 32.68
CA GLU A 51 4.52 -35.21 33.40
C GLU A 51 5.04 -33.89 32.77
N GLY A 52 5.42 -32.88 33.59
CA GLY A 52 6.37 -31.81 33.18
C GLY A 52 6.01 -30.33 33.41
N ASP A 53 6.02 -29.86 34.67
CA ASP A 53 5.82 -28.47 35.10
C ASP A 53 6.93 -27.49 34.67
N ALA A 54 6.79 -26.84 33.51
CA ALA A 54 7.46 -25.56 33.18
C ALA A 54 6.70 -24.75 32.11
N GLU A 55 5.95 -25.44 31.26
CA GLU A 55 5.23 -24.86 30.10
C GLU A 55 3.88 -24.21 30.50
N SER A 56 3.27 -24.69 31.59
CA SER A 56 1.98 -24.23 32.13
C SER A 56 1.97 -22.78 32.66
N LYS A 57 3.12 -22.26 33.11
CA LYS A 57 3.23 -20.87 33.61
C LYS A 57 3.34 -19.83 32.48
N SER A 58 3.82 -20.24 31.30
CA SER A 58 3.96 -19.40 30.11
C SER A 58 2.61 -19.18 29.43
N VAL A 59 1.85 -20.26 29.22
CA VAL A 59 0.53 -20.20 28.57
C VAL A 59 -0.48 -19.40 29.42
N LYS A 60 -0.50 -19.61 30.74
CA LYS A 60 -1.35 -18.84 31.67
C LYS A 60 -0.99 -17.36 31.77
N ALA A 61 0.24 -16.97 31.42
CA ALA A 61 0.65 -15.56 31.40
C ALA A 61 0.16 -14.86 30.12
N VAL A 62 0.20 -15.57 28.98
CA VAL A 62 -0.32 -15.09 27.70
C VAL A 62 -1.85 -14.97 27.71
N ASP A 63 -2.56 -15.92 28.32
CA ASP A 63 -4.02 -15.87 28.42
C ASP A 63 -4.51 -14.70 29.28
N ARG A 64 -3.81 -14.36 30.37
CA ARG A 64 -4.11 -13.16 31.18
C ARG A 64 -3.83 -11.85 30.45
N GLU A 65 -2.83 -11.83 29.58
CA GLU A 65 -2.50 -10.65 28.77
C GLU A 65 -3.57 -10.42 27.69
N ILE A 66 -4.11 -11.51 27.12
CA ILE A 66 -5.23 -11.47 26.15
C ILE A 66 -6.54 -11.03 26.83
N GLU A 67 -6.88 -11.55 28.02
CA GLU A 67 -8.04 -11.09 28.79
C GLU A 67 -7.90 -9.60 29.21
N GLY A 68 -6.69 -9.17 29.55
CA GLY A 68 -6.40 -7.76 29.86
C GLY A 68 -6.66 -6.83 28.67
N LEU A 69 -6.28 -7.26 27.45
CA LEU A 69 -6.50 -6.51 26.21
C LEU A 69 -7.98 -6.46 25.80
N LEU A 70 -8.71 -7.57 25.98
CA LEU A 70 -10.15 -7.63 25.70
C LEU A 70 -10.95 -6.74 26.66
N ASN A 71 -10.61 -6.74 27.95
CA ASN A 71 -11.26 -5.89 28.95
C ASN A 71 -10.91 -4.41 28.78
N ALA A 72 -9.70 -4.07 28.34
CA ALA A 72 -9.33 -2.70 28.02
C ALA A 72 -10.09 -2.16 26.81
N THR A 73 -10.30 -3.00 25.79
CA THR A 73 -11.06 -2.66 24.58
C THR A 73 -12.55 -2.50 24.91
N LYS A 74 -13.09 -3.35 25.79
CA LYS A 74 -14.49 -3.25 26.25
C LYS A 74 -14.76 -1.97 27.07
N ARG A 75 -13.83 -1.57 27.93
CA ARG A 75 -13.93 -0.28 28.65
C ARG A 75 -13.82 0.92 27.71
N GLN A 76 -13.01 0.81 26.66
CA GLN A 76 -12.86 1.87 25.66
C GLN A 76 -14.11 2.02 24.78
N SER A 77 -14.84 0.92 24.51
CA SER A 77 -16.14 0.97 23.84
C SER A 77 -17.25 1.51 24.74
N GLU A 78 -17.26 1.15 26.03
CA GLU A 78 -18.26 1.64 27.00
C GLU A 78 -18.06 3.14 27.34
N GLU A 79 -16.81 3.64 27.31
CA GLU A 79 -16.49 5.06 27.53
C GLU A 79 -16.78 5.93 26.28
N LEU A 80 -16.86 5.33 25.09
CA LEU A 80 -17.28 5.99 23.84
C LEU A 80 -18.81 6.06 23.68
N GLU A 81 -19.55 5.11 24.27
CA GLU A 81 -21.02 5.10 24.24
C GLU A 81 -21.66 6.12 25.21
N LEU A 82 -20.91 6.67 26.16
CA LEU A 82 -21.40 7.66 27.14
C LEU A 82 -21.28 9.12 26.67
N GLU A 83 -20.67 9.41 25.52
CA GLU A 83 -20.55 10.78 24.97
C GLU A 83 -21.57 11.10 23.86
N ASP A 84 -22.40 10.13 23.43
CA ASP A 84 -23.32 10.26 22.27
C ASP A 84 -24.83 10.26 22.63
N GLU A 85 -25.23 10.34 23.90
CA GLU A 85 -26.66 10.25 24.31
C GLU A 85 -27.45 11.56 24.38
N ASP A 86 -26.90 12.71 24.00
CA ASP A 86 -27.69 13.95 23.95
C ASP A 86 -28.04 14.35 22.50
N GLU A 87 -29.34 14.19 22.20
CA GLU A 87 -30.13 14.92 21.20
C GLU A 87 -30.24 14.33 19.78
N ILE A 88 -31.12 13.33 19.60
CA ILE A 88 -31.76 13.05 18.30
C ILE A 88 -33.28 12.98 18.48
N GLN A 89 -33.94 14.05 18.03
CA GLN A 89 -35.40 14.10 17.84
C GLN A 89 -35.73 13.43 16.50
N GLU A 90 -36.53 12.36 16.54
CA GLU A 90 -36.96 11.62 15.35
C GLU A 90 -37.80 12.48 14.41
N THR A 91 -37.29 12.73 13.21
CA THR A 91 -38.12 12.99 12.03
C THR A 91 -37.78 11.96 10.98
N SER A 92 -38.72 11.05 10.75
CA SER A 92 -38.68 10.00 9.74
C SER A 92 -38.69 10.59 8.33
N THR A 93 -37.56 10.53 7.63
CA THR A 93 -37.51 10.62 6.17
C THR A 93 -36.91 9.33 5.64
N GLU A 94 -37.69 8.64 4.82
CA GLU A 94 -37.36 7.38 4.16
C GLU A 94 -35.97 7.45 3.50
N GLU A 95 -35.00 6.73 4.06
CA GLU A 95 -33.71 6.50 3.42
C GLU A 95 -33.92 5.60 2.20
N SER A 96 -33.80 6.20 1.01
CA SER A 96 -33.70 5.45 -0.23
C SER A 96 -32.48 4.54 -0.17
N GLN A 97 -32.72 3.23 -0.13
CA GLN A 97 -31.69 2.22 -0.34
C GLN A 97 -31.12 2.40 -1.74
N VAL A 98 -29.99 3.12 -1.85
CA VAL A 98 -29.15 3.03 -3.04
C VAL A 98 -28.51 1.65 -3.00
N GLN A 99 -29.20 0.69 -3.61
CA GLN A 99 -28.65 -0.60 -3.94
C GLN A 99 -27.46 -0.35 -4.86
N TYR A 100 -26.24 -0.52 -4.35
CA TYR A 100 -25.05 -0.58 -5.18
C TYR A 100 -25.20 -1.84 -6.03
N ASP A 101 -25.82 -1.65 -7.19
CA ASP A 101 -25.87 -2.65 -8.23
C ASP A 101 -24.43 -3.04 -8.58
N GLU A 102 -24.07 -4.31 -8.37
CA GLU A 102 -22.89 -4.95 -8.97
C GLU A 102 -23.01 -5.04 -10.51
N LEU A 103 -23.62 -4.04 -11.17
CA LEU A 103 -23.68 -3.93 -12.62
C LEU A 103 -22.35 -3.38 -13.16
N SER A 104 -21.61 -4.30 -13.80
CA SER A 104 -20.50 -4.08 -14.73
C SER A 104 -19.47 -3.02 -14.31
N CYS A 105 -18.72 -3.31 -13.25
CA CYS A 105 -17.57 -2.50 -12.87
C CYS A 105 -16.28 -3.23 -13.28
N THR A 106 -15.41 -2.56 -14.05
CA THR A 106 -14.20 -3.17 -14.62
C THR A 106 -13.01 -2.91 -13.68
N PRO A 107 -12.25 -3.95 -13.27
CA PRO A 107 -11.09 -3.76 -12.40
C PRO A 107 -10.08 -2.77 -12.96
N GLN A 108 -9.76 -1.72 -12.20
CA GLN A 108 -8.75 -0.74 -12.57
C GLN A 108 -7.38 -1.43 -12.63
N LYS A 109 -6.69 -1.30 -13.77
CA LYS A 109 -5.35 -1.90 -13.97
C LYS A 109 -4.21 -0.91 -13.77
N SER A 110 -4.43 0.34 -14.18
CA SER A 110 -3.40 1.36 -14.23
C SER A 110 -3.41 2.23 -12.96
N ILE A 111 -2.37 2.15 -12.14
CA ILE A 111 -2.25 2.82 -10.84
C ILE A 111 -0.86 3.42 -10.66
N ALA A 112 -0.83 4.73 -10.40
CA ALA A 112 0.36 5.43 -9.92
C ALA A 112 0.22 5.66 -8.42
N PHE A 113 0.89 4.84 -7.62
CA PHE A 113 0.98 5.03 -6.19
C PHE A 113 2.18 5.89 -5.84
N LEU A 114 1.87 7.13 -5.50
CA LEU A 114 2.87 8.03 -4.95
C LEU A 114 3.09 7.73 -3.47
N LYS A 115 4.18 7.02 -3.23
CA LYS A 115 4.61 6.57 -1.92
C LYS A 115 5.15 7.72 -1.05
N THR A 116 4.45 8.04 0.04
CA THR A 116 4.95 8.93 1.09
C THR A 116 5.79 8.17 2.12
N HIS A 117 6.77 8.81 2.72
CA HIS A 117 7.64 8.16 3.69
C HIS A 117 6.95 7.93 5.04
N LYS A 118 7.15 6.74 5.61
CA LYS A 118 6.76 6.35 6.99
C LYS A 118 5.26 6.36 7.29
N THR A 119 4.46 6.09 6.26
CA THR A 119 2.99 6.02 6.27
C THR A 119 2.46 4.60 6.08
N GLY A 120 3.26 3.56 6.38
CA GLY A 120 2.89 2.15 6.13
C GLY A 120 2.90 1.75 4.66
N SER A 121 3.39 2.62 3.79
CA SER A 121 3.36 2.49 2.35
C SER A 121 4.05 1.24 1.77
N SER A 122 4.99 0.60 2.48
CA SER A 122 5.63 -0.65 2.01
C SER A 122 4.64 -1.82 1.91
N THR A 123 3.65 -1.87 2.80
CA THR A 123 2.56 -2.86 2.74
C THR A 123 1.72 -2.62 1.49
N LEU A 124 1.36 -1.37 1.20
CA LEU A 124 0.60 -1.02 -0.01
C LEU A 124 1.41 -1.29 -1.29
N THR A 125 2.73 -1.02 -1.29
CA THR A 125 3.61 -1.41 -2.39
C THR A 125 3.60 -2.93 -2.63
N ASN A 126 3.58 -3.76 -1.59
CA ASN A 126 3.45 -5.23 -1.75
C ASN A 126 2.11 -5.61 -2.43
N ILE A 127 1.00 -5.04 -1.96
CA ILE A 127 -0.34 -5.24 -2.57
C ILE A 127 -0.31 -4.91 -4.07
N LEU A 128 0.22 -3.74 -4.45
CA LEU A 128 0.28 -3.31 -5.85
C LEU A 128 1.22 -4.17 -6.70
N ASN A 129 2.36 -4.59 -6.14
CA ASN A 129 3.27 -5.52 -6.80
C ASN A 129 2.58 -6.86 -7.06
N ARG A 130 1.85 -7.42 -6.08
CA ARG A 130 1.10 -8.67 -6.27
C ARG A 130 0.00 -8.52 -7.30
N TYR A 131 -0.75 -7.42 -7.24
CA TYR A 131 -1.80 -7.13 -8.22
C TYR A 131 -1.24 -7.08 -9.64
N ALA A 132 -0.07 -6.47 -9.83
CA ALA A 132 0.65 -6.47 -11.11
C ALA A 132 1.11 -7.86 -11.53
N ASP A 133 1.70 -8.61 -10.60
CA ASP A 133 2.28 -9.93 -10.84
C ASP A 133 1.22 -10.92 -11.32
N LEU A 134 0.12 -11.05 -10.57
CA LEU A 134 -0.97 -12.00 -10.82
C LEU A 134 -1.73 -11.74 -12.12
N ARG A 135 -1.63 -10.51 -12.66
CA ARG A 135 -2.36 -10.07 -13.86
C ARG A 135 -1.44 -9.77 -15.05
N GLU A 136 -0.15 -10.14 -14.96
CA GLU A 136 0.85 -9.89 -16.00
C GLU A 136 0.93 -8.42 -16.44
N LEU A 137 0.72 -7.48 -15.51
CA LEU A 137 0.75 -6.05 -15.79
C LEU A 137 2.19 -5.55 -15.87
N SER A 138 2.45 -4.59 -16.76
CA SER A 138 3.72 -3.86 -16.80
C SER A 138 3.86 -2.95 -15.57
N ILE A 139 5.04 -2.99 -14.94
CA ILE A 139 5.38 -2.14 -13.80
C ILE A 139 6.59 -1.25 -14.16
N ALA A 140 6.48 0.04 -13.86
CA ALA A 140 7.60 0.95 -13.92
C ALA A 140 8.58 0.60 -12.80
N LEU A 141 9.84 0.38 -13.16
CA LEU A 141 10.91 0.11 -12.21
C LEU A 141 11.94 1.25 -12.24
N PRO A 142 12.55 1.58 -11.09
CA PRO A 142 13.72 2.45 -11.08
C PRO A 142 14.84 1.86 -11.95
N ARG A 143 15.59 2.73 -12.62
CA ARG A 143 16.75 2.38 -13.45
C ARG A 143 17.65 1.38 -12.72
N GLU A 144 18.30 0.50 -13.48
CA GLU A 144 19.11 -0.61 -12.94
C GLU A 144 20.02 -0.17 -11.77
N HIS A 145 20.12 -1.05 -10.77
CA HIS A 145 20.83 -0.85 -9.50
C HIS A 145 20.24 0.21 -8.55
N LEU A 146 19.18 0.93 -8.93
CA LEU A 146 18.47 1.86 -8.04
C LEU A 146 17.21 1.23 -7.44
N TYR A 147 16.71 1.81 -6.36
CA TYR A 147 15.47 1.35 -5.69
C TYR A 147 14.41 2.46 -5.59
N ARG A 148 14.65 3.60 -6.24
CA ARG A 148 13.80 4.79 -6.21
C ARG A 148 13.97 5.61 -7.49
N PHE A 149 12.93 6.35 -7.85
CA PHE A 149 12.85 7.17 -9.05
C PHE A 149 13.45 8.57 -8.83
N GLY A 150 14.76 8.64 -8.58
CA GLY A 150 15.50 9.90 -8.50
C GLY A 150 15.22 10.80 -7.29
N TRP A 151 14.44 10.32 -6.30
CA TRP A 151 14.21 11.03 -5.04
C TRP A 151 15.55 11.36 -4.36
N PRO A 152 15.78 12.59 -3.84
CA PRO A 152 14.78 13.63 -3.53
C PRO A 152 14.46 14.62 -4.68
N GLY A 153 15.04 14.43 -5.86
CA GLY A 153 14.65 15.19 -7.05
C GLY A 153 13.24 14.84 -7.50
N TYR A 154 12.59 15.75 -8.23
CA TYR A 154 11.33 15.48 -8.91
C TYR A 154 11.42 14.24 -9.79
N PHE A 155 10.32 13.50 -9.91
CA PHE A 155 10.24 12.36 -10.81
C PHE A 155 10.64 12.76 -12.22
N SER A 156 11.48 11.93 -12.82
CA SER A 156 11.95 12.09 -14.19
C SER A 156 11.78 10.76 -14.89
N TRP A 157 11.26 10.78 -16.10
CA TRP A 157 11.19 9.59 -16.95
C TRP A 157 12.59 8.96 -17.14
N ARG A 158 13.67 9.74 -17.06
CA ARG A 158 15.06 9.23 -17.12
C ARG A 158 15.46 8.34 -15.94
N SER A 159 14.70 8.38 -14.84
CA SER A 159 14.90 7.52 -13.68
C SER A 159 14.20 6.15 -13.81
N VAL A 160 13.46 5.93 -14.89
CA VAL A 160 12.72 4.69 -15.16
C VAL A 160 13.56 3.76 -16.04
N ASP A 161 13.45 2.47 -15.76
CA ASP A 161 14.02 1.39 -16.55
C ASP A 161 13.22 1.16 -17.84
N MET A 162 13.54 1.94 -18.87
CA MET A 162 12.83 1.89 -20.15
C MET A 162 13.03 0.56 -20.90
N PHE A 163 14.11 -0.17 -20.61
CA PHE A 163 14.37 -1.46 -21.24
C PHE A 163 13.27 -2.47 -20.90
N ARG A 164 12.87 -2.55 -19.63
CA ARG A 164 11.80 -3.47 -19.16
C ARG A 164 10.39 -3.01 -19.53
N LEU A 165 10.20 -1.71 -19.79
CA LEU A 165 8.95 -1.20 -20.35
C LEU A 165 8.82 -1.47 -21.85
N ASN A 166 9.92 -1.74 -22.55
CA ASN A 166 9.93 -2.14 -23.95
C ASN A 166 9.08 -1.23 -24.86
N GLY A 167 9.15 0.08 -24.63
CA GLY A 167 8.44 1.12 -25.39
C GLY A 167 6.97 1.37 -25.00
N GLN A 168 6.42 0.59 -24.08
CA GLN A 168 5.01 0.65 -23.67
C GLN A 168 4.83 1.28 -22.28
N PRO A 169 3.78 2.10 -22.06
CA PRO A 169 3.53 2.66 -20.75
C PRO A 169 3.25 1.59 -19.68
N ALA A 170 3.64 1.88 -18.45
CA ALA A 170 3.42 1.05 -17.29
C ALA A 170 1.98 1.14 -16.81
N HIS A 171 1.46 0.01 -16.33
CA HIS A 171 0.22 -0.01 -15.57
C HIS A 171 0.48 0.38 -14.11
N ILE A 172 1.56 -0.09 -13.49
CA ILE A 172 1.83 0.14 -12.07
C ILE A 172 3.10 0.96 -11.86
N LEU A 173 3.06 1.92 -10.94
CA LEU A 173 4.22 2.60 -10.37
C LEU A 173 4.04 2.70 -8.86
N CYS A 174 4.93 2.11 -8.07
CA CYS A 174 4.73 2.02 -6.61
C CYS A 174 6.01 2.07 -5.75
N ASN A 175 7.17 2.45 -6.33
CA ASN A 175 8.39 2.73 -5.57
C ASN A 175 8.54 4.24 -5.27
N HIS A 176 9.46 4.57 -4.35
CA HIS A 176 9.68 5.96 -3.94
C HIS A 176 10.01 6.88 -5.13
N ALA A 177 9.22 7.93 -5.26
CA ALA A 177 9.35 9.02 -6.21
C ALA A 177 8.96 10.32 -5.51
N ARG A 178 9.43 11.46 -6.02
CA ARG A 178 8.82 12.76 -5.70
C ARG A 178 7.89 13.15 -6.83
N TYR A 179 6.66 13.54 -6.51
CA TYR A 179 5.62 13.75 -7.51
C TYR A 179 6.01 14.75 -8.59
N TYR A 180 5.75 14.40 -9.85
CA TYR A 180 5.73 15.35 -10.95
C TYR A 180 4.86 14.79 -12.08
N ARG A 181 3.57 15.17 -12.08
CA ARG A 181 2.54 14.64 -12.97
C ARG A 181 2.93 14.62 -14.45
N PRO A 182 3.46 15.72 -15.04
CA PRO A 182 3.78 15.75 -16.46
C PRO A 182 4.83 14.71 -16.89
N ALA A 183 5.77 14.35 -16.02
CA ALA A 183 6.75 13.31 -16.34
C ALA A 183 6.24 11.89 -16.05
N MET A 184 5.35 11.74 -15.07
CA MET A 184 4.70 10.46 -14.78
C MET A 184 3.76 10.03 -15.91
N ASP A 185 2.99 10.95 -16.49
CA ASP A 185 2.07 10.66 -17.61
C ASP A 185 2.79 10.22 -18.90
N ILE A 186 4.09 10.48 -19.03
CA ILE A 186 4.91 9.94 -20.12
C ILE A 186 5.05 8.43 -20.00
N VAL A 187 5.21 7.93 -18.77
CA VAL A 187 5.55 6.52 -18.51
C VAL A 187 4.36 5.69 -18.07
N MET A 188 3.25 6.30 -17.65
CA MET A 188 2.05 5.62 -17.19
C MET A 188 0.98 5.53 -18.30
N GLN A 189 0.11 4.52 -18.21
CA GLN A 189 -1.07 4.43 -19.09
C GLN A 189 -1.98 5.68 -18.93
N SER A 190 -2.73 6.02 -19.97
CA SER A 190 -3.55 7.25 -19.99
C SER A 190 -4.73 7.22 -19.02
N ASP A 191 -5.22 6.03 -18.67
CA ASP A 191 -6.32 5.78 -17.73
C ASP A 191 -5.84 5.64 -16.27
N THR A 192 -4.59 6.02 -15.98
CA THR A 192 -3.99 5.82 -14.66
C THR A 192 -4.70 6.61 -13.57
N LYS A 193 -5.19 5.90 -12.55
CA LYS A 193 -5.64 6.50 -11.29
C LYS A 193 -4.44 6.74 -10.37
N TYR A 194 -4.32 7.95 -9.84
CA TYR A 194 -3.24 8.30 -8.91
C TYR A 194 -3.72 8.12 -7.48
N ILE A 195 -2.93 7.43 -6.66
CA ILE A 195 -3.23 7.23 -5.25
C ILE A 195 -2.05 7.59 -4.37
N THR A 196 -2.31 7.90 -3.10
CA THR A 196 -1.29 8.07 -2.07
C THR A 196 -1.83 7.62 -0.72
N ILE A 197 -0.98 7.57 0.30
CA ILE A 197 -1.35 7.25 1.67
C ILE A 197 -0.76 8.30 2.60
N LEU A 198 -1.53 8.75 3.58
CA LEU A 198 -1.12 9.71 4.60
C LEU A 198 -1.15 9.07 5.98
N ARG A 199 -0.54 9.75 6.95
CA ARG A 199 -0.52 9.35 8.35
C ARG A 199 -0.57 10.60 9.22
N ASP A 200 -1.05 10.48 10.46
CA ASP A 200 -1.00 11.61 11.40
C ASP A 200 0.43 12.18 11.45
N PRO A 201 0.62 13.50 11.25
CA PRO A 201 1.96 14.08 11.14
C PRO A 201 2.81 13.91 12.40
N ALA A 202 2.21 13.77 13.59
CA ALA A 202 2.99 13.53 14.80
C ALA A 202 3.59 12.13 14.79
N ASN A 203 2.79 11.12 14.44
CA ASN A 203 3.22 9.73 14.32
C ASN A 203 4.17 9.51 13.13
N GLN A 204 3.90 10.17 12.00
CA GLN A 204 4.75 10.09 10.81
C GLN A 204 6.12 10.71 11.06
N PHE A 205 6.16 11.89 11.69
CA PHE A 205 7.41 12.59 11.97
C PHE A 205 8.25 11.85 13.01
N GLU A 206 7.64 11.30 14.08
CA GLU A 206 8.37 10.43 15.01
C GLU A 206 9.00 9.26 14.26
N SER A 207 8.23 8.64 13.39
CA SER A 207 8.70 7.49 12.65
C SER A 207 9.87 7.85 11.74
N THR A 208 9.78 8.98 11.05
CA THR A 208 10.82 9.53 10.16
C THR A 208 12.07 9.94 10.93
N PHE A 209 11.92 10.67 12.03
CA PHE A 209 13.02 11.20 12.82
C PHE A 209 13.92 10.08 13.36
N ASN A 210 13.30 8.98 13.80
CA ASN A 210 14.02 7.81 14.27
C ASN A 210 14.50 6.91 13.13
N TYR A 211 13.66 6.64 12.12
CA TYR A 211 14.01 5.71 11.04
C TYR A 211 15.10 6.25 10.10
N MET A 212 15.13 7.57 9.88
CA MET A 212 16.17 8.21 9.07
C MET A 212 17.39 8.64 9.90
N GLU A 213 17.43 8.27 11.19
CA GLU A 213 18.45 8.69 12.15
C GLU A 213 18.74 10.21 12.14
N LEU A 214 17.71 11.05 11.96
CA LEU A 214 17.87 12.51 11.87
C LEU A 214 18.57 13.07 13.13
N TYR A 215 18.38 12.43 14.28
CA TYR A 215 19.07 12.78 15.51
C TYR A 215 20.60 12.61 15.42
N ARG A 216 21.13 11.66 14.64
CA ARG A 216 22.58 11.52 14.42
C ARG A 216 23.09 12.64 13.54
N ASP A 217 22.40 12.90 12.43
CA ASP A 217 22.74 13.99 11.51
C ASP A 217 22.74 15.35 12.23
N LEU A 218 21.81 15.56 13.17
CA LEU A 218 21.68 16.78 13.97
C LEU A 218 22.60 16.81 15.21
N ASN A 219 23.46 15.80 15.44
CA ASN A 219 24.32 15.66 16.62
C ASN A 219 23.55 15.66 17.96
N LEU A 220 22.36 15.06 17.98
CA LEU A 220 21.46 15.00 19.14
C LEU A 220 21.43 13.62 19.81
N ALA A 221 22.25 12.65 19.38
CA ALA A 221 22.27 11.29 19.92
C ALA A 221 22.57 11.20 21.42
N LYS A 222 23.21 12.22 22.01
CA LYS A 222 23.52 12.29 23.44
C LYS A 222 22.32 12.63 24.33
N PHE A 223 21.20 13.08 23.76
CA PHE A 223 20.03 13.48 24.53
C PHE A 223 19.06 12.30 24.70
N SER A 224 18.38 12.24 25.84
CA SER A 224 17.37 11.20 26.12
C SER A 224 16.11 11.34 25.26
N ASN A 225 15.78 12.57 24.85
CA ASN A 225 14.72 12.88 23.89
C ASN A 225 15.24 13.85 22.81
N PRO A 226 15.99 13.33 21.81
CA PRO A 226 16.60 14.16 20.76
C PRO A 226 15.56 14.96 19.95
N MET A 227 14.38 14.40 19.75
CA MET A 227 13.30 15.04 18.98
C MET A 227 12.72 16.26 19.70
N GLU A 228 12.50 16.17 21.01
CA GLU A 228 12.06 17.33 21.78
C GLU A 228 13.13 18.43 21.82
N VAL A 229 14.41 18.05 21.95
CA VAL A 229 15.53 19.00 21.88
C VAL A 229 15.59 19.69 20.52
N PHE A 230 15.37 18.95 19.44
CA PHE A 230 15.26 19.51 18.09
C PHE A 230 14.12 20.54 18.00
N LEU A 231 12.91 20.16 18.41
CA LEU A 231 11.70 20.98 18.27
C LEU A 231 11.68 22.23 19.17
N LYS A 232 12.56 22.32 20.18
CA LYS A 232 12.75 23.56 20.96
C LYS A 232 13.43 24.66 20.15
N ASN A 233 14.30 24.32 19.20
CA ASN A 233 14.99 25.28 18.33
C ASN A 233 15.33 24.66 16.96
N PRO A 234 14.32 24.32 16.13
CA PRO A 234 14.56 23.54 14.92
C PRO A 234 15.43 24.30 13.90
N TYR A 235 15.22 25.61 13.75
CA TYR A 235 16.00 26.45 12.85
C TYR A 235 17.47 26.56 13.27
N GLY A 236 17.77 26.70 14.57
CA GLY A 236 19.14 26.74 15.06
C GLY A 236 19.90 25.44 14.79
N HIS A 237 19.26 24.29 15.00
CA HIS A 237 19.85 22.99 14.69
C HIS A 237 20.12 22.80 13.19
N LEU A 238 19.17 23.18 12.34
CA LEU A 238 19.33 23.12 10.87
C LEU A 238 20.43 24.08 10.39
N GLN A 239 20.49 25.29 10.93
CA GLN A 239 21.56 26.26 10.60
C GLN A 239 22.93 25.71 11.00
N ASN A 240 23.07 25.14 12.20
CA ASN A 240 24.31 24.52 12.63
C ASN A 240 24.73 23.34 11.75
N LEU A 241 23.77 22.52 11.29
CA LEU A 241 24.03 21.47 10.33
C LEU A 241 24.59 22.06 9.02
N THR A 242 23.92 23.06 8.43
CA THR A 242 24.37 23.67 7.16
C THR A 242 25.76 24.31 7.23
N LYS A 243 26.18 24.80 8.40
CA LYS A 243 27.54 25.34 8.60
C LYS A 243 28.62 24.24 8.64
N ARG A 244 28.24 23.02 9.03
CA ARG A 244 29.17 21.91 9.28
C ARG A 244 29.36 20.99 8.08
N VAL A 245 28.35 20.86 7.22
CA VAL A 245 28.38 19.93 6.07
C VAL A 245 28.38 20.69 4.75
N ARG A 246 29.09 20.16 3.74
CA ARG A 246 29.10 20.73 2.37
C ARG A 246 27.78 20.52 1.65
N SER A 247 27.10 19.41 1.91
CA SER A 247 25.79 19.07 1.35
C SER A 247 24.93 18.41 2.42
N LEU A 248 23.63 18.70 2.39
CA LEU A 248 22.68 18.12 3.33
C LEU A 248 22.41 16.65 2.97
N PRO A 249 22.33 15.73 3.95
CA PRO A 249 21.81 14.40 3.74
C PRO A 249 20.42 14.46 3.09
N GLU A 250 20.15 13.58 2.14
CA GLU A 250 18.86 13.60 1.43
C GLU A 250 17.66 13.44 2.36
N SER A 251 17.83 12.68 3.46
CA SER A 251 16.85 12.50 4.54
C SER A 251 16.37 13.82 5.14
N MET A 252 17.17 14.89 5.06
CA MET A 252 16.78 16.22 5.54
C MET A 252 15.62 16.82 4.77
N ASN A 253 15.30 16.34 3.56
CA ASN A 253 14.08 16.76 2.87
C ASN A 253 12.80 16.32 3.61
N LEU A 254 12.90 15.33 4.51
CA LEU A 254 11.79 14.84 5.31
C LEU A 254 11.75 15.44 6.73
N VAL A 255 12.69 16.33 7.07
CA VAL A 255 12.75 16.95 8.42
C VAL A 255 11.58 17.89 8.68
N ARG A 256 10.86 18.32 7.64
CA ARG A 256 9.67 19.19 7.75
C ARG A 256 8.73 18.94 6.58
N ASN A 257 7.44 18.75 6.86
CA ASN A 257 6.39 18.52 5.87
C ASN A 257 6.75 17.40 4.86
N GLY A 258 7.21 16.25 5.38
CA GLY A 258 7.77 15.17 4.56
C GLY A 258 6.75 14.57 3.59
N MET A 259 5.47 14.45 3.99
CA MET A 259 4.44 13.95 3.09
C MET A 259 4.17 14.96 1.96
N PHE A 260 4.02 16.25 2.28
CA PHE A 260 3.91 17.33 1.29
C PHE A 260 5.09 17.35 0.31
N PHE A 261 6.30 17.11 0.81
CA PHE A 261 7.51 17.03 -0.01
C PHE A 261 7.46 15.91 -1.04
N ASP A 262 7.06 14.70 -0.61
CA ASP A 262 6.86 13.55 -1.50
C ASP A 262 5.78 13.84 -2.55
N LEU A 263 4.72 14.58 -2.19
CA LEU A 263 3.67 15.09 -3.09
C LEU A 263 4.12 16.20 -4.06
N GLY A 264 5.43 16.48 -4.15
CA GLY A 264 6.00 17.40 -5.14
C GLY A 264 6.07 18.85 -4.67
N PHE A 265 5.67 19.15 -3.43
CA PHE A 265 5.77 20.51 -2.91
C PHE A 265 7.09 20.72 -2.16
N SER A 266 7.38 21.96 -1.75
CA SER A 266 8.56 22.25 -0.94
C SER A 266 8.33 21.89 0.54
N SER A 267 9.35 21.38 1.21
CA SER A 267 9.32 21.11 2.67
C SER A 267 9.11 22.40 3.49
N LEU A 268 9.41 23.57 2.90
CA LEU A 268 9.22 24.88 3.52
C LEU A 268 7.80 25.44 3.36
N MET A 269 6.90 24.74 2.66
CA MET A 269 5.56 25.24 2.34
C MET A 269 4.75 25.62 3.57
N GLY A 270 4.91 24.91 4.68
CA GLY A 270 4.27 25.25 5.96
C GLY A 270 4.69 26.59 6.57
N SER A 271 5.60 27.35 5.94
CA SER A 271 5.94 28.73 6.32
C SER A 271 5.20 29.78 5.48
N ARG A 272 4.41 29.36 4.48
CA ARG A 272 3.60 30.24 3.63
C ARG A 272 2.22 30.47 4.24
N LYS A 273 1.44 31.35 3.61
CA LYS A 273 0.06 31.65 4.01
C LYS A 273 -0.81 30.39 3.88
N ASP A 274 -1.73 30.22 4.81
CA ASP A 274 -2.66 29.07 4.80
C ASP A 274 -3.48 29.01 3.49
N SER A 275 -3.80 30.14 2.86
CA SER A 275 -4.46 30.17 1.56
C SER A 275 -3.68 29.45 0.45
N GLU A 276 -2.35 29.57 0.43
CA GLU A 276 -1.50 28.86 -0.53
C GLU A 276 -1.48 27.35 -0.24
N LEU A 277 -1.52 26.97 1.04
CA LEU A 277 -1.60 25.57 1.46
C LEU A 277 -2.94 24.94 1.06
N HIS A 278 -4.05 25.65 1.27
CA HIS A 278 -5.37 25.17 0.85
C HIS A 278 -5.47 25.01 -0.67
N ASN A 279 -4.90 25.92 -1.46
CA ASN A 279 -4.85 25.77 -2.91
C ASN A 279 -4.02 24.55 -3.34
N ALA A 280 -2.89 24.30 -2.68
CA ALA A 280 -2.08 23.12 -2.95
C ALA A 280 -2.82 21.81 -2.58
N ILE A 281 -3.55 21.80 -1.46
CA ILE A 281 -4.38 20.66 -1.04
C ILE A 281 -5.51 20.41 -2.04
N ALA A 282 -6.19 21.45 -2.52
CA ALA A 282 -7.22 21.34 -3.54
C ALA A 282 -6.67 20.77 -4.87
N ASN A 283 -5.44 21.14 -5.25
CA ASN A 283 -4.78 20.54 -6.41
C ASN A 283 -4.51 19.04 -6.22
N ILE A 284 -4.07 18.63 -5.02
CA ILE A 284 -3.89 17.21 -4.70
C ILE A 284 -5.23 16.47 -4.79
N GLU A 285 -6.30 17.03 -4.22
CA GLU A 285 -7.64 16.42 -4.28
C GLU A 285 -8.15 16.25 -5.71
N LYS A 286 -7.84 17.21 -6.59
CA LYS A 286 -8.18 17.12 -8.01
C LYS A 286 -7.37 16.06 -8.76
N GLU A 287 -6.09 15.90 -8.44
CA GLU A 287 -5.17 15.05 -9.20
C GLU A 287 -5.11 13.59 -8.72
N PHE A 288 -5.45 13.34 -7.45
CA PHE A 288 -5.42 12.03 -6.82
C PHE A 288 -6.82 11.45 -6.68
N SER A 289 -7.04 10.29 -7.28
CA SER A 289 -8.32 9.58 -7.25
C SER A 289 -8.68 9.04 -5.87
N LEU A 290 -7.67 8.68 -5.06
CA LEU A 290 -7.87 8.18 -3.69
C LEU A 290 -6.66 8.51 -2.81
N VAL A 291 -6.94 9.02 -1.61
CA VAL A 291 -5.95 9.25 -0.56
C VAL A 291 -6.29 8.38 0.65
N LEU A 292 -5.44 7.39 0.92
CA LEU A 292 -5.60 6.43 2.01
C LEU A 292 -5.09 7.03 3.34
N ILE A 293 -5.61 6.54 4.47
CA ILE A 293 -5.20 6.97 5.82
C ILE A 293 -4.63 5.79 6.61
N MET A 294 -3.37 5.89 7.02
CA MET A 294 -2.64 4.81 7.69
C MET A 294 -3.26 4.39 9.03
N GLU A 295 -3.84 5.32 9.77
CA GLU A 295 -4.56 5.04 11.03
C GLU A 295 -5.78 4.12 10.80
N TYR A 296 -6.38 4.17 9.60
CA TYR A 296 -7.54 3.38 9.18
C TYR A 296 -7.16 2.52 7.98
N PHE A 297 -6.07 1.74 8.11
CA PHE A 297 -5.46 1.03 6.99
C PHE A 297 -6.40 -0.02 6.39
N ASP A 298 -7.10 -0.80 7.23
CA ASP A 298 -8.07 -1.80 6.75
C ASP A 298 -9.22 -1.13 6.00
N GLU A 299 -9.79 -0.06 6.56
CA GLU A 299 -10.85 0.74 5.95
C GLU A 299 -10.37 1.37 4.63
N SER A 300 -9.12 1.84 4.59
CA SER A 300 -8.53 2.40 3.38
C SER A 300 -8.36 1.36 2.27
N LEU A 301 -8.07 0.10 2.61
CA LEU A 301 -8.00 -0.99 1.64
C LEU A 301 -9.38 -1.43 1.14
N VAL A 302 -10.40 -1.37 2.00
CA VAL A 302 -11.79 -1.59 1.58
C VAL A 302 -12.26 -0.49 0.62
N LEU A 303 -11.93 0.78 0.90
CA LEU A 303 -12.18 1.87 -0.05
C LEU A 303 -11.44 1.66 -1.37
N LEU A 304 -10.16 1.29 -1.32
CA LEU A 304 -9.38 0.97 -2.52
C LEU A 304 -10.07 -0.13 -3.33
N LYS A 305 -10.47 -1.23 -2.67
CA LYS A 305 -11.19 -2.34 -3.29
C LYS A 305 -12.44 -1.89 -4.03
N ARG A 306 -13.27 -1.06 -3.40
CA ARG A 306 -14.53 -0.58 -4.00
C ARG A 306 -14.32 0.42 -5.13
N GLU A 307 -13.51 1.45 -4.91
CA GLU A 307 -13.27 2.54 -5.87
C GLU A 307 -12.49 2.09 -7.12
N PHE A 308 -11.84 0.93 -7.04
CA PHE A 308 -11.00 0.36 -8.10
C PHE A 308 -11.56 -0.94 -8.69
N CYS A 309 -12.75 -1.39 -8.26
CA CYS A 309 -13.38 -2.60 -8.76
C CYS A 309 -12.51 -3.85 -8.57
N TRP A 310 -11.89 -3.97 -7.40
CA TRP A 310 -11.05 -5.12 -7.05
C TRP A 310 -11.81 -6.11 -6.20
N ASP A 311 -11.21 -7.29 -6.03
CA ASP A 311 -11.66 -8.30 -5.09
C ASP A 311 -10.97 -8.10 -3.73
N LEU A 312 -11.56 -8.62 -2.66
CA LEU A 312 -10.91 -8.59 -1.34
C LEU A 312 -9.56 -9.32 -1.35
N ASP A 313 -9.44 -10.38 -2.15
CA ASP A 313 -8.21 -11.16 -2.31
C ASP A 313 -7.08 -10.35 -2.96
N ASP A 314 -7.39 -9.25 -3.64
CA ASP A 314 -6.37 -8.35 -4.18
C ASP A 314 -5.70 -7.51 -3.08
N VAL A 315 -6.44 -7.18 -2.02
CA VAL A 315 -6.01 -6.24 -0.96
C VAL A 315 -5.62 -6.91 0.36
N ILE A 316 -5.69 -8.23 0.47
CA ILE A 316 -5.16 -8.96 1.64
C ILE A 316 -3.68 -8.60 1.88
N TYR A 317 -3.22 -8.63 3.13
CA TYR A 317 -1.85 -8.22 3.40
C TYR A 317 -1.27 -8.80 4.69
N ILE A 318 0.06 -8.82 4.72
CA ILE A 318 0.85 -9.02 5.93
C ILE A 318 1.62 -7.72 6.17
N LYS A 319 1.58 -7.23 7.42
CA LYS A 319 2.15 -5.91 7.80
C LYS A 319 3.66 -5.89 7.55
N GLN A 320 4.12 -5.11 6.58
CA GLN A 320 5.55 -4.98 6.24
C GLN A 320 6.25 -3.89 7.08
N ASN A 321 7.56 -4.06 7.33
CA ASN A 321 8.40 -3.08 8.03
C ASN A 321 7.90 -2.67 9.43
N GLN A 322 7.28 -3.60 10.16
CA GLN A 322 6.83 -3.35 11.52
C GLN A 322 8.04 -3.29 12.47
N ARG A 323 8.08 -2.28 13.35
CA ARG A 323 9.10 -2.20 14.39
C ARG A 323 8.92 -3.35 15.39
N LYS A 324 10.01 -3.93 15.89
CA LYS A 324 9.95 -4.90 16.99
C LYS A 324 9.46 -4.22 18.29
N TYR A 325 8.56 -4.88 19.02
CA TYR A 325 8.21 -4.49 20.39
C TYR A 325 9.36 -4.92 21.33
N GLY A 326 9.91 -4.00 22.13
CA GLY A 326 10.91 -4.29 23.16
C GLY A 326 12.25 -3.52 23.07
N ASN A 327 12.70 -3.08 24.25
CA ASN A 327 13.96 -2.46 24.72
C ASN A 327 14.66 -1.34 23.93
N ASN A 328 14.28 -1.02 22.68
CA ASN A 328 14.88 0.11 21.94
C ASN A 328 13.89 0.92 21.08
N THR A 329 12.58 0.76 21.28
CA THR A 329 11.57 1.49 20.52
C THR A 329 10.82 2.45 21.42
N SER A 330 10.88 3.73 21.08
CA SER A 330 10.16 4.82 21.74
C SER A 330 8.64 4.67 21.57
N HIS A 331 8.04 3.69 22.25
CA HIS A 331 6.67 3.77 22.75
C HIS A 331 6.63 4.58 24.05
N LYS A 332 7.65 5.40 24.33
CA LYS A 332 7.43 6.58 25.19
C LYS A 332 6.37 7.40 24.48
N ASN A 333 5.13 7.27 24.95
CA ASN A 333 3.99 8.05 24.49
C ASN A 333 4.45 9.49 24.25
N ILE A 334 4.45 9.91 22.98
CA ILE A 334 4.76 11.30 22.63
C ILE A 334 3.74 12.14 23.39
N SER A 335 4.20 12.97 24.31
CA SER A 335 3.29 13.78 25.12
C SER A 335 2.40 14.64 24.23
N ALA A 336 1.17 14.95 24.68
CA ALA A 336 0.25 15.79 23.91
C ALA A 336 0.89 17.12 23.48
N ARG A 337 1.67 17.74 24.39
CA ARG A 337 2.46 18.95 24.11
C ARG A 337 3.49 18.75 23.00
N LEU A 338 4.16 17.60 22.95
CA LEU A 338 5.13 17.30 21.91
C LEU A 338 4.43 17.01 20.57
N LYS A 339 3.30 16.27 20.56
CA LYS A 339 2.47 16.07 19.36
C LYS A 339 2.03 17.41 18.76
N HIS A 340 1.56 18.34 19.60
CA HIS A 340 1.17 19.68 19.15
C HIS A 340 2.35 20.44 18.52
N ARG A 341 3.53 20.43 19.16
CA ARG A 341 4.75 21.04 18.59
C ARG A 341 5.15 20.42 17.25
N ILE A 342 5.03 19.11 17.11
CA ILE A 342 5.31 18.41 15.84
C ILE A 342 4.34 18.85 14.74
N ARG A 343 3.03 18.91 15.02
CA ARG A 343 2.03 19.35 14.05
C ARG A 343 2.21 20.82 13.64
N ASN A 344 2.61 21.69 14.58
CA ASN A 344 2.94 23.08 14.26
C ASN A 344 4.19 23.18 13.38
N TRP A 345 5.23 22.39 13.66
CA TRP A 345 6.43 22.32 12.82
C TRP A 345 6.11 21.83 11.40
N ASN A 346 5.25 20.80 11.31
CA ASN A 346 4.77 20.19 10.07
C ASN A 346 3.39 20.73 9.66
N ARG A 347 3.22 22.06 9.65
CA ARG A 347 1.94 22.73 9.40
C ARG A 347 1.25 22.30 8.10
N ALA A 348 2.00 22.11 7.01
CA ALA A 348 1.42 21.72 5.71
C ALA A 348 0.90 20.28 5.76
N ASP A 349 1.67 19.35 6.33
CA ASP A 349 1.23 17.97 6.54
C ASP A 349 0.01 17.89 7.48
N ALA A 350 -0.06 18.76 8.49
CA ALA A 350 -1.19 18.83 9.41
C ALA A 350 -2.48 19.29 8.74
N LEU A 351 -2.43 20.30 7.87
CA LEU A 351 -3.58 20.70 7.08
C LEU A 351 -3.96 19.65 6.04
N LEU A 352 -2.97 19.07 5.36
CA LEU A 352 -3.18 17.99 4.40
C LEU A 352 -3.90 16.79 5.03
N TYR A 353 -3.40 16.30 6.16
CA TYR A 353 -4.00 15.18 6.87
C TYR A 353 -5.41 15.52 7.36
N LYS A 354 -5.63 16.72 7.93
CA LYS A 354 -6.95 17.13 8.40
C LYS A 354 -7.98 17.11 7.27
N HIS A 355 -7.62 17.63 6.09
CA HIS A 355 -8.49 17.64 4.91
C HIS A 355 -8.85 16.23 4.47
N PHE A 356 -7.83 15.40 4.18
CA PHE A 356 -8.07 14.07 3.63
C PHE A 356 -8.65 13.08 4.64
N ASN A 357 -8.42 13.26 5.94
CA ASN A 357 -9.11 12.47 6.96
C ASN A 357 -10.63 12.77 6.96
N LYS A 358 -11.03 14.03 6.75
CA LYS A 358 -12.45 14.39 6.62
C LYS A 358 -13.07 13.77 5.37
N THR A 359 -12.45 13.98 4.21
CA THR A 359 -12.98 13.48 2.93
C THR A 359 -12.94 11.95 2.84
N PHE A 360 -11.98 11.30 3.52
CA PHE A 360 -11.95 9.85 3.70
C PHE A 360 -13.22 9.32 4.36
N TRP A 361 -13.62 9.88 5.51
CA TRP A 361 -14.83 9.43 6.21
C TRP A 361 -16.11 9.80 5.47
N GLU A 362 -16.12 10.92 4.75
CA GLU A 362 -17.21 11.25 3.83
C GLU A 362 -17.38 10.17 2.74
N LYS A 363 -16.27 9.68 2.15
CA LYS A 363 -16.29 8.55 1.21
C LYS A 363 -16.77 7.25 1.85
N VAL A 364 -16.24 6.89 3.03
CA VAL A 364 -16.70 5.68 3.75
C VAL A 364 -18.22 5.71 3.97
N LYS A 365 -18.77 6.85 4.40
CA LYS A 365 -20.21 7.02 4.60
C LYS A 365 -21.02 6.79 3.31
N GLN A 366 -20.51 7.22 2.15
CA GLN A 366 -21.17 7.05 0.86
C GLN A 366 -21.29 5.58 0.41
N HIS A 367 -20.38 4.70 0.82
CA HIS A 367 -20.43 3.27 0.50
C HIS A 367 -21.44 2.48 1.35
N GLY A 368 -22.04 3.10 2.37
CA GLY A 368 -23.12 2.54 3.16
C GLY A 368 -22.76 1.26 3.93
N ARG A 369 -23.78 0.50 4.34
CA ARG A 369 -23.61 -0.66 5.26
C ARG A 369 -22.76 -1.79 4.68
N GLY A 370 -22.79 -1.99 3.36
CA GLY A 370 -21.93 -2.97 2.69
C GLY A 370 -20.45 -2.74 3.02
N PHE A 371 -20.06 -1.49 3.28
CA PHE A 371 -18.69 -1.13 3.65
C PHE A 371 -18.12 -2.00 4.78
N TYR A 372 -18.90 -2.10 5.85
CA TYR A 372 -18.47 -2.76 7.07
C TYR A 372 -18.50 -4.30 6.95
N GLN A 373 -19.27 -4.85 6.01
CA GLN A 373 -19.24 -6.28 5.68
C GLN A 373 -17.89 -6.65 5.03
N ASP A 374 -17.48 -5.89 4.01
CA ASP A 374 -16.16 -6.07 3.38
C ASP A 374 -15.02 -5.86 4.37
N LEU A 375 -15.17 -4.91 5.31
CA LEU A 375 -14.17 -4.66 6.35
C LEU A 375 -14.01 -5.85 7.30
N ALA A 376 -15.11 -6.42 7.78
CA ALA A 376 -15.08 -7.60 8.63
C ALA A 376 -14.45 -8.79 7.90
N GLU A 377 -14.81 -8.98 6.63
CA GLU A 377 -14.29 -10.06 5.80
C GLU A 377 -12.80 -9.89 5.48
N LEU A 378 -12.34 -8.66 5.20
CA LEU A 378 -10.92 -8.37 5.01
C LEU A 378 -10.11 -8.71 6.27
N LYS A 379 -10.59 -8.29 7.45
CA LYS A 379 -9.93 -8.59 8.74
C LYS A 379 -9.85 -10.10 8.98
N ARG A 380 -10.93 -10.83 8.67
CA ARG A 380 -10.98 -12.30 8.77
C ARG A 380 -9.95 -12.96 7.84
N LYS A 381 -9.94 -12.60 6.56
CA LYS A 381 -8.99 -13.11 5.54
C LYS A 381 -7.54 -12.79 5.91
N ASN A 382 -7.25 -11.60 6.38
CA ASN A 382 -5.89 -11.23 6.82
C ASN A 382 -5.41 -12.08 7.99
N LEU A 383 -6.28 -12.37 8.97
CA LEU A 383 -5.94 -13.25 10.09
C LEU A 383 -5.69 -14.70 9.65
N GLU A 384 -6.55 -15.21 8.76
CA GLU A 384 -6.39 -16.54 8.16
C GLU A 384 -5.07 -16.65 7.40
N MET A 385 -4.79 -15.69 6.51
CA MET A 385 -3.55 -15.69 5.73
C MET A 385 -2.31 -15.51 6.60
N TYR A 386 -2.39 -14.72 7.66
CA TYR A 386 -1.28 -14.59 8.60
C TYR A 386 -0.95 -15.93 9.26
N ARG A 387 -1.96 -16.67 9.73
CA ARG A 387 -1.78 -17.98 10.37
C ARG A 387 -1.22 -19.02 9.41
N ASP A 388 -1.66 -19.01 8.15
CA ASP A 388 -1.18 -19.96 7.15
C ASP A 388 0.23 -19.64 6.67
N CYS A 389 0.51 -18.36 6.33
CA CYS A 389 1.76 -17.97 5.68
C CYS A 389 2.94 -17.73 6.63
N VAL A 390 2.70 -17.27 7.86
CA VAL A 390 3.76 -16.77 8.75
C VAL A 390 4.18 -17.85 9.73
N SER A 391 5.45 -18.21 9.70
CA SER A 391 6.04 -19.07 10.73
C SER A 391 5.92 -18.40 12.11
N PRO A 392 5.61 -19.15 13.19
CA PRO A 392 5.58 -18.62 14.55
C PRO A 392 6.98 -18.18 15.03
N GLU A 393 8.05 -18.57 14.35
CA GLU A 393 9.43 -18.15 14.66
C GLU A 393 9.61 -16.64 14.47
N GLU A 394 10.04 -15.93 15.52
CA GLU A 394 10.41 -14.53 15.40
C GLU A 394 11.72 -14.38 14.61
N VAL A 395 11.63 -13.77 13.43
CA VAL A 395 12.80 -13.35 12.65
C VAL A 395 12.97 -11.84 12.76
N THR A 396 14.22 -11.38 12.89
CA THR A 396 14.56 -9.96 12.82
C THR A 396 15.34 -9.67 11.56
N GLU A 397 14.93 -8.65 10.83
CA GLU A 397 15.65 -8.13 9.68
C GLU A 397 16.28 -6.77 10.02
N THR A 398 17.39 -6.44 9.36
CA THR A 398 17.98 -5.10 9.45
C THR A 398 17.24 -4.18 8.51
N ALA A 399 16.68 -3.08 9.02
CA ALA A 399 16.00 -2.12 8.15
C ALA A 399 16.97 -1.52 7.11
N PHE A 400 16.48 -1.33 5.89
CA PHE A 400 17.26 -0.74 4.80
C PHE A 400 17.75 0.67 5.21
N ARG A 401 19.06 0.78 5.46
CA ARG A 401 19.82 1.96 5.94
C ARG A 401 19.92 2.18 7.46
N LEU A 402 19.47 1.25 8.30
CA LEU A 402 19.51 1.41 9.76
C LEU A 402 20.44 0.41 10.46
N SER A 403 20.91 0.83 11.65
CA SER A 403 21.45 -0.06 12.70
C SER A 403 20.35 -0.79 13.51
N GLY A 404 19.07 -0.49 13.22
CA GLY A 404 17.89 -0.99 13.93
C GLY A 404 17.25 -2.23 13.30
N LYS A 405 16.70 -3.11 14.17
CA LYS A 405 16.00 -4.34 13.80
C LYS A 405 14.51 -4.08 13.55
N ILE A 406 13.99 -4.54 12.42
CA ILE A 406 12.55 -4.65 12.13
C ILE A 406 12.09 -6.10 12.27
N ARG A 407 10.79 -6.30 12.42
CA ARG A 407 10.18 -7.63 12.36
C ARG A 407 10.32 -8.15 10.93
N GLY A 408 11.06 -9.25 10.78
CA GLY A 408 11.07 -10.06 9.56
C GLY A 408 10.02 -11.16 9.68
N PHE A 409 9.71 -11.79 8.55
CA PHE A 409 8.81 -12.93 8.52
C PHE A 409 9.46 -14.08 7.78
N LYS A 410 9.32 -15.29 8.33
CA LYS A 410 9.68 -16.53 7.64
C LYS A 410 8.40 -17.19 7.15
N LEU A 411 8.46 -17.76 5.95
CA LEU A 411 7.37 -18.58 5.42
C LEU A 411 7.12 -19.77 6.36
N ASN A 412 5.86 -20.06 6.64
CA ASN A 412 5.48 -21.28 7.32
C ASN A 412 5.77 -22.49 6.43
N ASP A 413 6.63 -23.40 6.89
CA ASP A 413 7.01 -24.59 6.11
C ASP A 413 5.83 -25.54 5.88
N GLY A 414 4.81 -25.50 6.75
CA GLY A 414 3.58 -26.27 6.65
C GLY A 414 2.52 -25.72 5.71
N VAL A 415 2.77 -24.59 5.04
CA VAL A 415 1.81 -23.99 4.09
C VAL A 415 1.46 -24.97 2.97
N SER A 416 0.17 -25.05 2.63
CA SER A 416 -0.28 -25.90 1.54
C SER A 416 0.40 -25.53 0.21
N ARG A 417 0.62 -26.52 -0.66
CA ARG A 417 1.19 -26.27 -1.99
C ARG A 417 0.35 -25.27 -2.82
N PHE A 418 -0.96 -25.23 -2.57
CA PHE A 418 -1.88 -24.30 -3.21
C PHE A 418 -1.63 -22.84 -2.80
N ASN A 419 -1.44 -22.59 -1.50
CA ASN A 419 -1.22 -21.24 -0.96
C ASN A 419 0.24 -20.79 -0.98
N ARG A 420 1.20 -21.71 -1.17
CA ARG A 420 2.63 -21.41 -1.04
C ARG A 420 3.09 -20.21 -1.87
N TYR A 421 2.69 -20.14 -3.14
CA TYR A 421 3.06 -19.02 -4.00
C TYR A 421 2.51 -17.68 -3.48
N LEU A 422 1.23 -17.65 -3.08
CA LEU A 422 0.61 -16.43 -2.53
C LEU A 422 1.31 -16.01 -1.23
N CYS A 423 1.64 -16.95 -0.35
CA CYS A 423 2.36 -16.67 0.89
C CYS A 423 3.77 -16.15 0.65
N GLU A 424 4.54 -16.75 -0.27
CA GLU A 424 5.85 -16.24 -0.67
C GLU A 424 5.73 -14.78 -1.16
N LYS A 425 4.70 -14.48 -1.95
CA LYS A 425 4.42 -13.14 -2.47
C LYS A 425 3.95 -12.15 -1.41
N LEU A 426 3.16 -12.58 -0.43
CA LEU A 426 2.74 -11.78 0.72
C LEU A 426 3.93 -11.38 1.60
N LEU A 427 4.92 -12.26 1.75
CA LEU A 427 6.12 -12.04 2.58
C LEU A 427 7.27 -11.35 1.83
N THR A 428 7.23 -11.30 0.51
CA THR A 428 8.28 -10.66 -0.30
C THR A 428 8.37 -9.16 0.00
N ASN A 429 9.56 -8.68 0.38
CA ASN A 429 9.81 -7.27 0.62
C ASN A 429 9.94 -6.47 -0.69
N GLU A 430 9.96 -5.14 -0.57
CA GLU A 430 9.99 -4.23 -1.72
C GLU A 430 11.22 -4.41 -2.63
N ILE A 431 12.40 -4.64 -2.06
CA ILE A 431 13.65 -4.79 -2.83
C ILE A 431 13.61 -6.10 -3.61
N ASP A 432 13.14 -7.17 -2.99
CA ASP A 432 13.01 -8.47 -3.63
C ASP A 432 11.96 -8.45 -4.75
N TYR A 433 10.89 -7.68 -4.60
CA TYR A 433 9.95 -7.44 -5.70
C TYR A 433 10.57 -6.70 -6.88
N ILE A 434 11.37 -5.65 -6.63
CA ILE A 434 12.08 -4.94 -7.71
C ILE A 434 12.98 -5.93 -8.47
N ASN A 435 13.72 -6.77 -7.74
CA ASN A 435 14.62 -7.76 -8.35
C ASN A 435 13.85 -8.87 -9.08
N TYR A 436 12.71 -9.29 -8.53
CA TYR A 436 11.79 -10.23 -9.18
C TYR A 436 11.31 -9.68 -10.52
N PHE A 437 10.78 -8.45 -10.56
CA PHE A 437 10.28 -7.84 -11.79
C PHE A 437 11.40 -7.53 -12.78
N ARG A 438 12.61 -7.18 -12.33
CA ARG A 438 13.77 -7.03 -13.22
C ARG A 438 14.08 -8.29 -14.01
N ARG A 439 13.87 -9.46 -13.41
CA ARG A 439 14.02 -10.76 -14.08
C ARG A 439 12.79 -11.09 -14.92
N LYS A 440 11.59 -11.00 -14.34
CA LYS A 440 10.31 -11.34 -15.01
C LYS A 440 10.07 -10.52 -16.27
N LEU A 441 10.37 -9.22 -16.23
CA LEU A 441 10.11 -8.26 -17.31
C LEU A 441 11.31 -8.06 -18.24
N ASN A 442 12.37 -8.86 -18.14
CA ASN A 442 13.44 -8.81 -19.14
C ASN A 442 12.85 -9.19 -20.51
N PRO A 443 12.84 -8.28 -21.51
CA PRO A 443 12.22 -8.54 -22.81
C PRO A 443 12.81 -9.76 -23.52
N HIS A 444 14.06 -10.13 -23.24
CA HIS A 444 14.74 -11.26 -23.85
C HIS A 444 14.60 -12.58 -23.08
N SER A 445 13.94 -12.59 -21.92
CA SER A 445 13.68 -13.82 -21.17
C SER A 445 12.76 -14.77 -21.93
N GLU A 446 12.95 -16.08 -21.75
CA GLU A 446 12.07 -17.11 -22.34
C GLU A 446 10.60 -16.93 -21.94
N TYR A 447 10.37 -16.55 -20.68
CA TYR A 447 9.03 -16.24 -20.18
C TYR A 447 8.34 -15.13 -21.00
N GLN A 448 9.04 -14.01 -21.24
CA GLN A 448 8.48 -12.91 -22.04
C GLN A 448 8.33 -13.29 -23.52
N LYS A 449 9.19 -14.16 -24.06
CA LYS A 449 9.01 -14.70 -25.42
C LYS A 449 7.74 -15.54 -25.52
N GLN A 450 7.48 -16.41 -24.54
CA GLN A 450 6.27 -17.24 -24.49
C GLN A 450 5.00 -16.40 -24.34
N LEU A 451 5.00 -15.39 -23.47
CA LEU A 451 3.86 -14.47 -23.34
C LEU A 451 3.54 -13.75 -24.65
N ARG A 452 4.57 -13.28 -25.38
CA ARG A 452 4.38 -12.68 -26.70
C ARG A 452 3.83 -13.68 -27.72
N ALA A 453 4.38 -14.89 -27.77
CA ALA A 453 3.90 -15.93 -28.67
C ALA A 453 2.44 -16.33 -28.39
N ALA A 454 2.01 -16.25 -27.13
CA ALA A 454 0.62 -16.51 -26.72
C ALA A 454 -0.33 -15.30 -26.92
N GLY A 455 0.15 -14.17 -27.46
CA GLY A 455 -0.64 -12.93 -27.60
C GLY A 455 -1.02 -12.28 -26.27
N LYS A 456 -0.33 -12.63 -25.18
CA LYS A 456 -0.61 -12.15 -23.81
C LYS A 456 0.32 -11.03 -23.36
N ALA A 457 1.39 -10.76 -24.10
CA ALA A 457 2.27 -9.64 -23.80
C ALA A 457 1.73 -8.34 -24.43
N PRO A 458 1.84 -7.20 -23.75
CA PRO A 458 1.38 -5.89 -24.24
C PRO A 458 2.23 -5.31 -25.41
N TYR A 459 2.97 -6.13 -26.14
CA TYR A 459 3.89 -5.68 -27.19
C TYR A 459 3.22 -5.67 -28.58
N THR A 460 3.03 -4.48 -29.15
CA THR A 460 2.85 -4.28 -30.59
C THR A 460 4.21 -4.02 -31.25
N PRO A 461 4.65 -4.85 -32.23
CA PRO A 461 5.86 -4.56 -32.99
C PRO A 461 5.76 -3.21 -33.70
N GLY A 462 6.69 -2.28 -33.42
CA GLY A 462 6.83 -1.02 -34.15
C GLY A 462 6.32 0.25 -33.44
N GLU A 463 5.54 0.12 -32.35
CA GLU A 463 5.04 1.27 -31.59
C GLU A 463 5.84 1.49 -30.31
N ASN A 464 6.55 2.61 -30.24
CA ASN A 464 7.22 3.07 -29.01
C ASN A 464 6.48 4.31 -28.49
N SER A 465 5.32 4.08 -27.88
CA SER A 465 4.44 5.13 -27.34
C SER A 465 5.20 6.03 -26.36
N ILE A 466 6.09 5.47 -25.54
CA ILE A 466 6.93 6.26 -24.62
C ILE A 466 7.82 7.24 -25.39
N SER A 467 8.47 6.81 -26.47
CA SER A 467 9.36 7.68 -27.26
C SER A 467 8.60 8.79 -27.98
N GLU A 468 7.37 8.54 -28.41
CA GLU A 468 6.48 9.58 -28.95
C GLU A 468 6.07 10.59 -27.88
N ARG A 469 5.68 10.12 -26.70
CA ARG A 469 5.34 10.97 -25.55
C ARG A 469 6.52 11.83 -25.10
N ILE A 470 7.75 11.28 -25.09
CA ILE A 470 8.97 12.03 -24.78
C ILE A 470 9.21 13.14 -25.80
N ARG A 471 9.12 12.82 -27.10
CA ARG A 471 9.26 13.81 -28.18
C ARG A 471 8.23 14.93 -28.03
N ALA A 472 6.96 14.59 -27.85
CA ALA A 472 5.89 15.56 -27.65
C ALA A 472 6.12 16.44 -26.40
N PHE A 473 6.58 15.85 -25.29
CA PHE A 473 6.91 16.58 -24.07
C PHE A 473 8.05 17.57 -24.29
N GLN A 474 9.14 17.15 -24.95
CA GLN A 474 10.29 18.00 -25.25
C GLN A 474 9.90 19.16 -26.17
N SER A 475 9.12 18.89 -27.23
CA SER A 475 8.62 19.94 -28.13
C SER A 475 7.78 20.99 -27.39
N LYS A 476 6.91 20.58 -26.46
CA LYS A 476 6.14 21.51 -25.62
C LYS A 476 7.04 22.38 -24.73
N GLN A 477 8.07 21.79 -24.11
CA GLN A 477 9.01 22.54 -23.27
C GLN A 477 9.80 23.59 -24.07
N VAL A 478 10.21 23.27 -25.30
CA VAL A 478 10.88 24.22 -26.20
C VAL A 478 9.95 25.39 -26.54
N GLN A 479 8.67 25.13 -26.83
CA GLN A 479 7.69 26.19 -27.12
C GLN A 479 7.46 27.11 -25.91
N ILE A 480 7.33 26.55 -24.70
CA ILE A 480 7.19 27.33 -23.46
C ILE A 480 8.41 28.24 -23.25
N ASN A 481 9.61 27.69 -23.39
CA ASN A 481 10.86 28.44 -23.20
C ASN A 481 11.06 29.53 -24.28
N ALA A 482 10.47 29.35 -25.46
CA ALA A 482 10.47 30.34 -26.54
C ALA A 482 9.36 31.41 -26.42
N GLY A 483 8.55 31.38 -25.35
CA GLY A 483 7.44 32.33 -25.16
C GLY A 483 6.24 32.11 -26.09
N ASN A 484 6.21 30.99 -26.82
CA ASN A 484 5.14 30.68 -27.76
C ASN A 484 3.91 30.12 -27.00
N PRO A 485 2.68 30.53 -27.36
CA PRO A 485 1.48 29.98 -26.75
C PRO A 485 1.38 28.47 -27.05
N VAL A 486 1.28 27.67 -25.99
CA VAL A 486 1.10 26.22 -26.10
C VAL A 486 -0.27 25.94 -26.71
N PRO A 487 -0.37 25.13 -27.78
CA PRO A 487 -1.66 24.75 -28.36
C PRO A 487 -2.52 24.06 -27.29
N LYS A 488 -3.72 24.59 -27.04
CA LYS A 488 -4.70 23.90 -26.19
C LYS A 488 -5.07 22.57 -26.85
N PRO A 489 -5.21 21.48 -26.07
CA PRO A 489 -5.74 20.24 -26.62
C PRO A 489 -7.11 20.52 -27.24
N LYS A 490 -7.31 20.10 -28.50
CA LYS A 490 -8.64 20.13 -29.12
C LYS A 490 -9.53 19.12 -28.37
N PRO A 491 -10.81 19.46 -28.15
CA PRO A 491 -11.75 18.62 -27.42
C PRO A 491 -11.94 17.24 -28.07
#